data_AF-A0A1A8S440-F1
#
_entry.id   AF-A0A1A8S440-F1
#
_cell.length_a   1.000
_cell.length_b   1.000
_cell.length_c   1.000
_cell.angle_alpha   90.00
_cell.angle_beta   90.00
_cell.angle_gamma   90.00
#
_symmetry.space_group_name_H-M   'P 1'
#
loop_
_entity.id
_entity.type
_entity.pdbx_description
1 polymer ?
#
loop_
_entity_poly.entity_id
_entity_poly.type
_entity_poly.pdbx_seq_one_letter_code
_entity_poly.pdbx_strand_id
1 'polypeptide(L)'
;GSWERLDTEFDHLLLDMKPYMLKHPNKTERQHCAVWIKKLCDPAACGSDRKNRNMYARVLLHMLKRGVLECPFTSKPEHGGLKTLPAYMSIYFEEPLSGLCGEQSNR
;
A
#
# COMPACT_ATOMS: atom_id res chain seq x y z
N GLY A 1 -18.72 14.61 1.18
CA GLY A 1 -19.00 13.49 2.11
C GLY A 1 -17.72 12.74 2.49
N SER A 2 -17.77 11.87 3.51
CA SER A 2 -16.61 11.06 3.92
C SER A 2 -16.08 10.15 2.80
N TRP A 3 -16.95 9.71 1.89
CA TRP A 3 -16.60 8.80 0.79
C TRP A 3 -15.80 9.53 -0.30
N GLU A 4 -16.21 10.73 -0.70
CA GLU A 4 -15.47 11.55 -1.67
C GLU A 4 -14.04 11.86 -1.19
N ARG A 5 -13.86 12.14 0.10
CA ARG A 5 -12.51 12.32 0.67
C ARG A 5 -11.63 11.08 0.52
N LEU A 6 -12.20 9.89 0.71
CA LEU A 6 -11.47 8.63 0.52
C LEU A 6 -11.19 8.35 -0.96
N ASP A 7 -12.07 8.75 -1.87
CA ASP A 7 -11.83 8.65 -3.31
C ASP A 7 -10.71 9.60 -3.75
N THR A 8 -10.76 10.88 -3.34
CA THR A 8 -9.68 11.84 -3.60
C THR A 8 -8.34 11.39 -3.05
N GLU A 9 -8.32 10.86 -1.82
CA GLU A 9 -7.09 10.31 -1.23
C GLU A 9 -6.53 9.15 -2.08
N PHE A 10 -7.40 8.25 -2.56
CA PHE A 10 -6.98 7.15 -3.42
C PHE A 10 -6.39 7.64 -4.73
N ASP A 11 -7.00 8.65 -5.36
CA ASP A 11 -6.49 9.26 -6.59
C ASP A 11 -5.08 9.83 -6.38
N HIS A 12 -4.84 10.51 -5.26
CA HIS A 12 -3.50 11.01 -4.91
C HIS A 12 -2.49 9.87 -4.72
N LEU A 13 -2.87 8.78 -4.05
CA LEU A 13 -1.99 7.61 -3.88
C LEU A 13 -1.61 6.98 -5.23
N LEU A 14 -2.54 6.88 -6.18
CA LEU A 14 -2.26 6.36 -7.52
C LEU A 14 -1.29 7.25 -8.30
N LEU A 15 -1.47 8.57 -8.22
CA LEU A 15 -0.55 9.53 -8.84
C LEU A 15 0.86 9.40 -8.26
N ASP A 16 0.97 9.28 -6.94
CA ASP A 16 2.24 9.13 -6.23
C ASP A 16 2.96 7.80 -6.57
N MET A 17 2.22 6.72 -6.81
CA MET A 17 2.81 5.42 -7.18
C MET A 17 3.46 5.41 -8.56
N LYS A 18 2.88 6.15 -9.51
CA LYS A 18 3.22 6.10 -10.94
C LYS A 18 4.74 6.18 -11.22
N PRO A 19 5.50 7.17 -10.69
CA PRO A 19 6.94 7.23 -10.95
C PRO A 19 7.70 6.02 -10.40
N TYR A 20 7.29 5.45 -9.26
CA TYR A 20 7.94 4.28 -8.65
C TYR A 20 7.68 3.00 -9.43
N MET A 21 6.46 2.81 -9.91
CA MET A 21 6.15 1.65 -10.77
C MET A 21 6.88 1.70 -12.10
N LEU A 22 6.95 2.87 -12.75
CA LEU A 22 7.59 3.01 -14.05
C LEU A 22 9.11 2.74 -13.98
N LYS A 23 9.76 3.18 -12.89
CA LYS A 23 11.19 2.97 -12.65
C LYS A 23 11.54 1.65 -11.96
N HIS A 24 10.55 0.85 -11.57
CA HIS A 24 10.81 -0.39 -10.82
C HIS A 24 11.56 -1.40 -11.70
N PRO A 25 12.74 -1.90 -11.26
CA PRO A 25 13.61 -2.71 -12.11
C PRO A 25 13.01 -4.09 -12.44
N ASN A 26 12.23 -4.66 -11.53
CA ASN A 26 11.68 -6.00 -11.68
C ASN A 26 10.37 -5.99 -12.49
N LYS A 27 10.37 -6.66 -13.65
CA LYS A 27 9.20 -6.74 -14.55
C LYS A 27 8.03 -7.49 -13.91
N THR A 28 8.30 -8.57 -13.18
CA THR A 28 7.26 -9.40 -12.54
C THR A 28 6.56 -8.63 -11.44
N GLU A 29 7.32 -7.93 -10.60
CA GLU A 29 6.75 -7.08 -9.54
C GLU A 29 5.94 -5.92 -10.12
N ARG A 30 6.37 -5.31 -11.23
CA ARG A 30 5.55 -4.31 -11.95
C ARG A 30 4.23 -4.89 -12.41
N GLN A 31 4.24 -6.13 -12.93
CA GLN A 31 3.02 -6.80 -13.35
C GLN A 31 2.08 -7.07 -12.16
N HIS A 32 2.60 -7.52 -11.02
CA HIS A 32 1.80 -7.70 -9.82
C HIS A 32 1.21 -6.39 -9.30
N CYS A 33 2.00 -5.31 -9.27
CA CYS A 33 1.52 -3.97 -8.90
C CYS A 33 0.36 -3.53 -9.81
N ALA A 34 0.47 -3.74 -11.13
CA ALA A 34 -0.60 -3.41 -12.07
C ALA A 34 -1.89 -4.21 -11.82
N VAL A 35 -1.77 -5.50 -11.50
CA VAL A 35 -2.95 -6.34 -11.16
C VAL A 35 -3.59 -5.88 -9.85
N TRP A 36 -2.79 -5.55 -8.83
CA TRP A 36 -3.29 -5.03 -7.57
C TRP A 36 -3.99 -3.69 -7.74
N ILE A 37 -3.39 -2.74 -8.47
CA ILE A 37 -4.01 -1.44 -8.75
C ILE A 37 -5.33 -1.63 -9.50
N LYS A 38 -5.37 -2.51 -10.50
CA LYS A 38 -6.63 -2.82 -11.20
C LYS A 38 -7.71 -3.30 -10.23
N LYS A 39 -7.38 -4.16 -9.26
CA LYS A 39 -8.34 -4.60 -8.23
C LYS A 39 -8.75 -3.47 -7.30
N LEU A 40 -7.82 -2.61 -6.88
CA LEU A 40 -8.13 -1.47 -6.01
C LEU A 40 -9.02 -0.44 -6.71
N CYS A 41 -8.89 -0.29 -8.03
CA CYS A 41 -9.78 0.54 -8.85
C CYS A 41 -11.14 -0.09 -9.16
N ASP A 42 -11.33 -1.39 -8.90
CA ASP A 42 -12.57 -2.09 -9.23
C ASP A 42 -13.66 -1.76 -8.18
N PRO A 43 -14.74 -1.04 -8.56
CA PRO A 43 -15.81 -0.71 -7.63
C PRO A 43 -16.54 -1.95 -7.10
N ALA A 44 -16.56 -3.08 -7.82
CA ALA A 44 -17.15 -4.32 -7.34
C ALA A 44 -16.28 -5.00 -6.26
N ALA A 45 -14.97 -4.81 -6.30
CA ALA A 45 -14.04 -5.33 -5.29
C ALA A 45 -13.95 -4.45 -4.03
N CYS A 46 -14.30 -3.16 -4.16
CA CYS A 46 -14.12 -2.11 -3.14
C CYS A 46 -15.43 -1.48 -2.63
N GLY A 47 -16.60 -1.87 -3.15
CA GLY A 47 -17.85 -1.09 -3.11
C GLY A 47 -18.25 -0.46 -1.77
N SER A 48 -17.97 -1.11 -0.64
CA SER A 48 -18.22 -0.61 0.72
C SER A 48 -16.96 -0.28 1.53
N ASP A 49 -15.77 -0.61 1.05
CA ASP A 49 -14.55 -0.68 1.85
C ASP A 49 -13.42 0.23 1.33
N ARG A 50 -13.78 1.48 1.02
CA ARG A 50 -12.84 2.51 0.54
C ARG A 50 -11.68 2.75 1.51
N LYS A 51 -11.93 2.62 2.82
CA LYS A 51 -10.87 2.73 3.84
C LYS A 51 -9.84 1.61 3.69
N ASN A 52 -10.29 0.36 3.53
CA ASN A 52 -9.39 -0.76 3.32
C ASN A 52 -8.64 -0.64 1.98
N ARG A 53 -9.29 -0.22 0.88
CA ARG A 53 -8.62 0.09 -0.39
C ARG A 53 -7.50 1.10 -0.22
N ASN A 54 -7.77 2.22 0.45
CA ASN A 54 -6.77 3.26 0.67
C ASN A 54 -5.61 2.73 1.51
N MET A 55 -5.89 1.88 2.50
CA MET A 55 -4.83 1.24 3.30
C MET A 55 -3.93 0.35 2.44
N TYR A 56 -4.49 -0.52 1.60
CA TYR A 56 -3.70 -1.30 0.61
C TYR A 56 -2.84 -0.40 -0.27
N ALA A 57 -3.42 0.69 -0.79
CA ALA A 57 -2.69 1.63 -1.62
C ALA A 57 -1.53 2.29 -0.86
N ARG A 58 -1.74 2.71 0.39
CA ARG A 58 -0.66 3.29 1.20
C ARG A 58 0.48 2.29 1.45
N VAL A 59 0.18 1.02 1.78
CA VAL A 59 1.23 -0.01 1.94
C VAL A 59 1.99 -0.22 0.63
N LEU A 60 1.28 -0.37 -0.49
CA LEU A 60 1.90 -0.58 -1.80
C LEU A 60 2.81 0.60 -2.18
N LEU A 61 2.38 1.83 -1.95
CA LEU A 61 3.18 3.02 -2.19
C LEU A 61 4.43 3.04 -1.31
N HIS A 62 4.31 2.68 -0.03
CA HIS A 62 5.45 2.59 0.89
C HIS A 62 6.51 1.58 0.39
N MET A 63 6.06 0.39 0.01
CA MET A 63 6.90 -0.68 -0.56
C MET A 63 7.60 -0.23 -1.85
N LEU A 64 6.85 0.38 -2.77
CA LEU A 64 7.39 0.93 -4.03
C LEU A 64 8.42 2.04 -3.80
N LYS A 65 8.21 2.92 -2.81
CA LYS A 65 9.18 3.97 -2.43
C LYS A 65 10.50 3.37 -1.95
N ARG A 66 10.47 2.22 -1.27
CA ARG A 66 11.64 1.49 -0.79
C ARG A 66 12.26 0.53 -1.82
N GLY A 67 11.58 0.31 -2.94
CA GLY A 67 12.02 -0.63 -3.98
C GLY A 67 11.90 -2.11 -3.58
N VAL A 68 11.14 -2.42 -2.52
CA VAL A 68 10.94 -3.79 -2.02
C VAL A 68 9.45 -4.09 -2.01
N LEU A 69 9.04 -5.15 -2.68
CA LEU A 69 7.66 -5.63 -2.68
C LEU A 69 7.55 -6.86 -1.79
N GLU A 70 6.62 -6.85 -0.84
CA GLU A 70 6.36 -7.99 0.05
C GLU A 70 4.93 -8.50 -0.11
N CYS A 71 4.61 -9.61 0.56
CA CYS A 71 3.23 -10.10 0.62
C CYS A 71 2.29 -9.00 1.15
N PRO A 72 1.10 -8.82 0.56
CA PRO A 72 0.47 -9.68 -0.45
C PRO A 72 0.80 -9.30 -1.91
N PHE A 73 1.59 -8.25 -2.14
CA PHE A 73 1.84 -7.68 -3.47
C PHE A 73 2.83 -8.47 -4.33
N THR A 74 3.53 -9.44 -3.74
CA THR A 74 4.36 -10.42 -4.46
C THR A 74 3.55 -11.50 -5.19
N SER A 75 2.23 -11.54 -5.00
CA SER A 75 1.32 -12.49 -5.64
C SER A 75 0.12 -11.76 -6.24
N LYS A 76 -0.64 -12.45 -7.11
CA LYS A 76 -1.92 -11.91 -7.59
C LYS A 76 -2.93 -11.83 -6.44
N PRO A 77 -3.78 -10.80 -6.40
CA PRO A 77 -4.83 -10.74 -5.40
C PRO A 77 -5.87 -11.84 -5.60
N GLU A 78 -6.48 -12.26 -4.50
CA GLU A 78 -7.56 -13.26 -4.52
C GLU A 78 -8.81 -12.75 -5.25
N HIS A 79 -9.63 -13.68 -5.73
CA HIS A 79 -10.93 -13.37 -6.34
C HIS A 79 -11.92 -12.85 -5.28
N GLY A 80 -12.89 -12.04 -5.70
CA GLY A 80 -13.90 -11.46 -4.82
C GLY A 80 -13.47 -10.13 -4.19
N GLY A 81 -14.08 -9.79 -3.05
CA GLY A 81 -13.83 -8.53 -2.33
C GLY A 81 -12.38 -8.38 -1.84
N LEU A 82 -12.01 -7.16 -1.45
CA LEU A 82 -10.77 -6.91 -0.71
C LEU A 82 -10.90 -7.48 0.70
N LYS A 83 -10.01 -8.41 1.07
CA LYS A 83 -9.90 -8.87 2.47
C LYS A 83 -9.37 -7.75 3.34
N THR A 84 -9.73 -7.75 4.61
CA THR A 84 -9.12 -6.83 5.58
C THR A 84 -7.62 -7.11 5.68
N LEU A 85 -6.80 -6.07 5.63
CA LEU A 85 -5.37 -6.23 5.88
C LEU A 85 -5.13 -6.76 7.29
N PRO A 86 -4.17 -7.69 7.47
CA PRO A 86 -3.76 -8.12 8.79
C PRO A 86 -3.32 -6.92 9.64
N ALA A 87 -3.57 -6.96 10.95
CA ALA A 87 -3.23 -5.87 11.87
C ALA A 87 -1.74 -5.49 11.79
N TYR A 88 -0.83 -6.44 11.56
CA TYR A 88 0.61 -6.17 11.44
C TYR A 88 0.94 -5.20 10.30
N MET A 89 0.08 -5.02 9.29
CA MET A 89 0.31 -4.03 8.23
C MET A 89 0.28 -2.59 8.74
N SER A 90 -0.19 -2.35 9.98
CA SER A 90 -0.03 -1.06 10.66
C SER A 90 1.44 -0.64 10.79
N ILE A 91 2.39 -1.59 10.84
CA ILE A 91 3.82 -1.31 11.00
C ILE A 91 4.41 -0.51 9.83
N TYR A 92 3.79 -0.58 8.63
CA TYR A 92 4.22 0.24 7.50
C TYR A 92 3.81 1.72 7.65
N PHE A 93 2.98 2.02 8.65
CA PHE A 93 2.45 3.35 8.97
C PHE A 93 2.92 3.89 10.32
N GLU A 94 3.36 3.02 11.23
CA GLU A 94 4.12 3.45 12.40
C GLU A 94 5.47 3.98 11.88
N GLU A 95 5.60 5.31 11.88
CA GLU A 95 6.87 6.00 11.72
C GLU A 95 7.94 5.27 12.56
N PRO A 96 9.14 4.99 12.03
CA PRO A 96 10.16 4.37 12.87
C PRO A 96 10.31 5.27 14.09
N LEU A 97 10.25 4.68 15.29
CA LEU A 97 10.64 5.30 16.54
C LEU A 97 12.10 5.77 16.39
N SER A 98 12.30 6.91 15.74
CA SER A 98 13.58 7.57 15.49
C SER A 98 14.03 8.25 16.78
N GLY A 99 14.08 7.47 17.86
CA GLY A 99 14.37 7.95 19.21
C GLY A 99 14.75 6.90 20.25
N LEU A 100 14.72 5.59 19.97
CA LEU A 100 15.15 4.57 20.95
C LEU A 100 16.58 4.05 20.72
N CYS A 101 17.40 4.79 19.97
CA CYS A 101 18.85 4.67 20.01
C CYS A 101 19.44 5.96 20.55
N GLY A 102 19.43 6.12 21.88
CA GLY A 102 19.96 7.29 22.57
C GLY A 102 20.11 7.02 24.06
N GLU A 103 21.28 6.46 24.42
CA GLU A 103 21.90 6.53 25.75
C GLU A 103 21.42 5.57 26.84
N GLN A 104 21.94 4.34 26.80
CA GLN A 104 22.53 3.75 28.01
C GLN A 104 24.03 3.60 27.78
N SER A 105 24.73 4.74 27.78
CA SER A 105 26.17 4.79 27.98
C SER A 105 26.43 5.00 29.47
N ASN A 106 26.82 3.92 30.13
CA ASN A 106 27.68 3.85 31.32
C ASN A 106 27.74 5.08 32.25
N ARG A 107 27.13 4.94 33.44
CA ARG A 107 27.79 5.21 34.72
C ARG A 107 27.16 4.41 35.85
#